data_AF-A0A2T9Y169-F1
#
_entry.id   AF-A0A2T9Y169-F1
#
_cell.length_a   1.000
_cell.length_b   1.000
_cell.length_c   1.000
_cell.angle_alpha   90.00
_cell.angle_beta   90.00
_cell.angle_gamma   90.00
#
_symmetry.space_group_name_H-M   'P 1'
#
loop_
_entity.id
_entity.type
_entity.pdbx_description
1 polymer ?
#
loop_
_entity_poly.entity_id
_entity_poly.type
_entity_poly.pdbx_seq_one_letter_code
_entity_poly.pdbx_strand_id
1 'polypeptide(L)'
;CPYKHRCDTWVSGCTRWTKKYNGNINKIKKTIETLNNRQKKNDKSQISKWIADTELELVYPELKTHINYVFKIRNGTYWTARRYAKSGFIEKIFIEECPFCRNIAPETIEHMLLECSRWQALRADIIAQYINIYRAQVAKKPPLLSASISMRLFGKLLGEELKISSTRIRKDPTVLCVKTTLATAKFLNAIALPRYLMLYSIRLVPIPPNQCSMEDINAAIDHIHLL
;
A
#
# COMPACT_ATOMS: atom_id res chain seq x y z
N CYS A 1 48.52 -17.58 6.81
CA CYS A 1 47.31 -16.76 6.64
C CYS A 1 46.12 -17.70 6.44
N PRO A 2 45.25 -17.96 7.43
CA PRO A 2 44.11 -18.83 7.21
C PRO A 2 42.91 -17.98 6.78
N TYR A 3 42.48 -18.16 5.53
CA TYR A 3 41.22 -17.63 5.03
C TYR A 3 40.08 -18.26 5.85
N LYS A 4 39.39 -17.46 6.66
CA LYS A 4 38.21 -17.92 7.40
C LYS A 4 37.06 -18.21 6.44
N HIS A 5 36.36 -19.31 6.68
CA HIS A 5 35.26 -19.80 5.87
C HIS A 5 34.09 -18.79 5.87
N ARG A 6 33.45 -18.58 4.72
CA ARG A 6 32.47 -17.51 4.48
C ARG A 6 31.23 -17.58 5.39
N CYS A 7 30.96 -18.75 5.99
CA CYS A 7 29.86 -18.96 6.93
C CYS A 7 30.14 -18.47 8.36
N ASP A 8 31.42 -18.35 8.77
CA ASP A 8 31.80 -17.91 10.13
C ASP A 8 31.55 -16.41 10.34
N THR A 9 31.46 -15.64 9.25
CA THR A 9 31.27 -14.19 9.30
C THR A 9 29.79 -13.79 9.43
N TRP A 10 28.86 -14.63 8.96
CA TRP A 10 27.45 -14.25 8.82
C TRP A 10 26.63 -14.37 10.11
N VAL A 11 26.96 -15.33 10.99
CA VAL A 11 26.28 -15.52 12.29
C VAL A 11 26.62 -14.41 13.30
N SER A 12 27.67 -13.62 13.03
CA SER A 12 28.10 -12.52 13.90
C SER A 12 27.32 -11.22 13.70
N GLY A 13 26.70 -11.03 12.53
CA GLY A 13 26.02 -9.78 12.16
C GLY A 13 24.74 -9.55 12.95
N CYS A 14 23.76 -10.45 12.81
CA CYS A 14 22.49 -10.35 13.54
C CYS A 14 22.72 -10.35 15.05
N THR A 15 23.58 -11.23 15.58
CA THR A 15 23.89 -11.31 17.01
C THR A 15 24.53 -10.03 17.57
N ARG A 16 25.40 -9.35 16.80
CA ARG A 16 25.97 -8.04 17.16
C ARG A 16 24.94 -6.92 17.10
N TRP A 17 24.05 -6.94 16.11
CA TRP A 17 22.97 -5.96 16.00
C TRP A 17 21.97 -6.11 17.14
N THR A 18 21.54 -7.33 17.46
CA THR A 18 20.68 -7.62 18.61
C THR A 18 21.33 -7.19 19.92
N LYS A 19 22.62 -7.48 20.17
CA LYS A 19 23.34 -6.98 21.36
C LYS A 19 23.47 -5.46 21.41
N LYS A 20 23.64 -4.80 20.26
CA LYS A 20 23.76 -3.32 20.17
C LYS A 20 22.43 -2.60 20.38
N TYR A 21 21.32 -3.22 20.00
CA TYR A 21 19.99 -2.61 20.01
C TYR A 21 19.04 -3.20 21.06
N ASN A 22 19.41 -4.23 21.81
CA ASN A 22 18.68 -4.71 23.00
C ASN A 22 18.83 -3.78 24.24
N GLY A 23 19.29 -2.55 24.06
CA GLY A 23 19.45 -1.58 25.14
C GLY A 23 18.42 -0.46 25.06
N ASN A 24 17.64 -0.28 26.13
CA ASN A 24 16.69 0.80 26.43
C ASN A 24 15.82 1.28 25.25
N ILE A 25 14.51 1.03 25.33
CA ILE A 25 13.48 1.41 24.34
C ILE A 25 13.63 2.86 23.85
N ASN A 26 14.04 3.80 24.71
CA ASN A 26 14.24 5.20 24.31
C ASN A 26 15.43 5.41 23.35
N LYS A 27 16.49 4.61 23.50
CA LYS A 27 17.67 4.64 22.62
C LYS A 27 17.36 3.99 21.27
N ILE A 28 16.53 2.94 21.28
CA ILE A 28 15.98 2.32 20.06
C ILE A 28 15.14 3.34 19.29
N LYS A 29 14.20 4.02 19.96
CA LYS A 29 13.36 5.08 19.35
C LYS A 29 14.20 6.17 18.69
N LYS A 30 15.17 6.76 19.39
CA LYS A 30 16.08 7.77 18.81
C LYS A 30 16.90 7.25 17.63
N THR A 31 17.29 5.98 17.66
CA THR A 31 18.06 5.38 16.56
C THR A 31 17.17 5.11 15.34
N ILE A 32 15.96 4.59 15.54
CA ILE A 32 14.96 4.41 14.47
C ILE A 32 14.66 5.76 13.81
N GLU A 33 14.45 6.80 14.61
CA GLU A 33 14.22 8.15 14.12
C GLU A 33 15.40 8.67 13.29
N THR A 34 16.62 8.48 13.78
CA THR A 34 17.85 8.86 13.06
C THR A 34 18.01 8.09 11.74
N LEU A 35 17.71 6.79 11.72
CA LEU A 35 17.76 5.95 10.53
C LEU A 35 16.69 6.37 9.50
N ASN A 36 15.47 6.64 9.96
CA ASN A 36 14.39 7.16 9.13
C ASN A 36 14.77 8.51 8.51
N ASN A 37 15.38 9.42 9.29
CA ASN A 37 15.84 10.72 8.80
C ASN A 37 16.96 10.59 7.75
N ARG A 38 17.90 9.66 7.94
CA ARG A 38 18.94 9.36 6.95
C ARG A 38 18.38 8.73 5.68
N GLN A 39 17.43 7.80 5.81
CA GLN A 39 16.74 7.21 4.67
C GLN A 39 16.01 8.30 3.87
N LYS A 40 15.22 9.16 4.53
CA LYS A 40 14.56 10.30 3.88
C LYS A 40 15.53 11.23 3.17
N LYS A 41 16.67 11.57 3.80
CA LYS A 41 17.69 12.46 3.20
C LYS A 41 18.37 11.84 1.98
N ASN A 42 18.56 10.52 1.97
CA ASN A 42 19.22 9.80 0.89
C ASN A 42 18.24 9.32 -0.20
N ASP A 43 16.94 9.42 0.06
CA ASP A 43 15.89 9.03 -0.86
C ASP A 43 15.78 10.05 -2.00
N LYS A 44 16.34 9.67 -3.15
CA LYS A 44 16.25 10.43 -4.40
C LYS A 44 15.17 9.89 -5.34
N SER A 45 14.28 9.03 -4.84
CA SER A 45 13.23 8.48 -5.68
C SER A 45 12.31 9.60 -6.17
N GLN A 46 11.85 9.47 -7.42
CA GLN A 46 10.79 10.33 -7.96
C GLN A 46 9.53 10.29 -7.07
N ILE A 47 9.36 9.19 -6.31
CA ILE A 47 8.28 8.96 -5.35
C ILE A 47 8.38 9.93 -4.17
N SER A 48 9.54 10.02 -3.51
CA SER A 48 9.72 10.90 -2.35
C SER A 48 9.77 12.37 -2.73
N LYS A 49 10.26 12.69 -3.92
CA LYS A 49 10.10 14.02 -4.52
C LYS A 49 8.63 14.38 -4.71
N TRP A 50 7.85 13.46 -5.29
CA TRP A 50 6.41 13.63 -5.45
C TRP A 50 5.66 13.70 -4.13
N ILE A 51 6.02 12.94 -3.10
CA ILE A 51 5.39 13.01 -1.76
C ILE A 51 5.66 14.38 -1.11
N ALA A 52 6.90 14.88 -1.20
CA ALA A 52 7.24 16.22 -0.73
C ALA A 52 6.49 17.32 -1.47
N ASP A 53 6.29 17.15 -2.79
CA ASP A 53 5.52 18.08 -3.61
C ASP A 53 4.00 17.96 -3.35
N THR A 54 3.49 16.74 -3.11
CA THR A 54 2.07 16.45 -2.93
C THR A 54 1.67 16.64 -1.47
N GLU A 55 1.54 17.90 -1.05
CA GLU A 55 1.11 18.30 0.29
C GLU A 55 -0.31 17.81 0.72
N LEU A 56 -0.96 16.94 -0.04
CA LEU A 56 -2.20 16.27 0.37
C LEU A 56 -2.05 15.54 1.72
N GLU A 57 -0.84 15.07 2.04
CA GLU A 57 -0.50 14.46 3.33
C GLU A 57 -0.58 15.47 4.50
N LEU A 58 -0.35 16.76 4.24
CA LEU A 58 -0.49 17.85 5.23
C LEU A 58 -1.95 18.30 5.38
N VAL A 59 -2.73 18.22 4.31
CA VAL A 59 -4.15 18.62 4.31
C VAL A 59 -5.05 17.55 4.93
N TYR A 60 -4.70 16.26 4.79
CA TYR A 60 -5.46 15.12 5.32
C TYR A 60 -4.56 14.17 6.13
N PRO A 61 -4.06 14.59 7.30
CA PRO A 61 -3.15 13.79 8.11
C PRO A 61 -3.76 12.45 8.54
N GLU A 62 -5.08 12.36 8.68
CA GLU A 62 -5.82 11.14 9.01
C GLU A 62 -5.83 10.11 7.87
N LEU A 63 -5.57 10.54 6.63
CA LEU A 63 -5.51 9.66 5.45
C LEU A 63 -4.09 9.43 4.94
N LYS A 64 -3.09 9.98 5.63
CA LYS A 64 -1.66 9.90 5.32
C LYS A 64 -1.20 8.50 4.88
N THR A 65 -1.41 7.50 5.71
CA THR A 65 -1.02 6.10 5.46
C THR A 65 -1.66 5.53 4.20
N HIS A 66 -2.92 5.89 3.94
CA HIS A 66 -3.71 5.32 2.86
C HIS A 66 -3.53 6.06 1.53
N ILE A 67 -3.20 7.35 1.59
CA ILE A 67 -2.62 8.09 0.46
C ILE A 67 -1.30 7.43 0.04
N ASN A 68 -0.46 7.02 1.00
CA ASN A 68 0.73 6.22 0.73
C ASN A 68 0.43 4.87 0.08
N TYR A 69 -0.72 4.24 0.37
CA TYR A 69 -1.15 3.04 -0.35
C TYR A 69 -1.52 3.31 -1.80
N VAL A 70 -2.21 4.41 -2.09
CA VAL A 70 -2.46 4.81 -3.48
C VAL A 70 -1.13 5.00 -4.23
N PHE A 71 -0.12 5.59 -3.60
CA PHE A 71 1.22 5.70 -4.20
C PHE A 71 1.89 4.35 -4.43
N LYS A 72 1.85 3.43 -3.44
CA LYS A 72 2.37 2.07 -3.61
C LYS A 72 1.67 1.34 -4.76
N ILE A 73 0.38 1.55 -4.94
CA ILE A 73 -0.39 0.96 -6.04
C ILE A 73 0.11 1.50 -7.38
N ARG A 74 0.22 2.82 -7.53
CA ARG A 74 0.72 3.47 -8.76
C ARG A 74 2.10 2.98 -9.17
N ASN A 75 2.98 2.79 -8.19
CA ASN A 75 4.35 2.35 -8.43
C ASN A 75 4.49 0.82 -8.49
N GLY A 76 3.38 0.08 -8.38
CA GLY A 76 3.39 -1.36 -8.41
C GLY A 76 4.14 -1.99 -7.24
N THR A 77 4.23 -1.34 -6.08
CA THR A 77 4.87 -1.84 -4.85
C THR A 77 3.86 -2.22 -3.75
N TYR A 78 2.56 -2.06 -3.98
CA TYR A 78 1.52 -2.55 -3.07
C TYR A 78 1.46 -4.08 -3.04
N TRP A 79 1.30 -4.66 -1.86
CA TRP A 79 1.26 -6.12 -1.67
C TRP A 79 -0.17 -6.65 -1.64
N THR A 80 -0.54 -7.41 -2.67
CA THR A 80 -1.81 -8.13 -2.73
C THR A 80 -1.66 -9.58 -2.27
N ALA A 81 -2.75 -10.28 -1.92
CA ALA A 81 -2.65 -11.71 -1.57
C ALA A 81 -1.99 -12.52 -2.68
N ARG A 82 -2.29 -12.22 -3.96
CA ARG A 82 -1.61 -12.87 -5.09
C ARG A 82 -0.09 -12.72 -5.04
N ARG A 83 0.43 -11.55 -4.64
CA ARG A 83 1.87 -11.32 -4.49
C ARG A 83 2.43 -12.07 -3.29
N TYR A 84 1.73 -12.04 -2.16
CA TYR A 84 2.11 -12.85 -0.99
C TYR A 84 2.20 -14.35 -1.32
N ALA A 85 1.24 -14.87 -2.07
CA ALA A 85 1.18 -16.27 -2.47
C ALA A 85 2.33 -16.63 -3.43
N LYS A 86 2.59 -15.79 -4.44
CA LYS A 86 3.74 -15.96 -5.34
C LYS A 86 5.08 -15.91 -4.62
N SER A 87 5.18 -15.13 -3.54
CA SER A 87 6.38 -15.04 -2.71
C SER A 87 6.44 -16.09 -1.60
N GLY A 88 5.44 -16.96 -1.45
CA GLY A 88 5.42 -18.04 -0.46
C GLY A 88 5.09 -17.62 0.97
N PHE A 89 4.55 -16.41 1.18
CA PHE A 89 4.11 -15.95 2.51
C PHE A 89 2.75 -16.53 2.92
N ILE A 90 1.92 -16.88 1.95
CA ILE A 90 0.61 -17.54 2.13
C ILE A 90 0.51 -18.71 1.14
N GLU A 91 -0.53 -19.53 1.28
CA GLU A 91 -0.73 -20.70 0.41
C GLU A 91 -0.85 -20.35 -1.08
N LYS A 92 -0.37 -21.27 -1.94
CA LYS A 92 -0.34 -21.08 -3.39
C LYS A 92 -1.74 -21.02 -4.03
N ILE A 93 -2.77 -21.53 -3.37
CA ILE A 93 -4.15 -21.44 -3.84
C ILE A 93 -4.57 -19.98 -4.08
N PHE A 94 -4.04 -19.05 -3.29
CA PHE A 94 -4.31 -17.61 -3.42
C PHE A 94 -3.58 -16.92 -4.59
N ILE A 95 -2.86 -17.68 -5.43
CA ILE A 95 -2.38 -17.20 -6.74
C ILE A 95 -3.54 -17.08 -7.74
N GLU A 96 -4.58 -17.89 -7.55
CA GLU A 96 -5.76 -18.01 -8.41
C GLU A 96 -7.05 -17.65 -7.67
N GLU A 97 -7.08 -17.79 -6.35
CA GLU A 97 -8.24 -17.47 -5.52
C GLU A 97 -8.04 -16.21 -4.67
N CYS A 98 -9.15 -15.55 -4.34
CA CYS A 98 -9.15 -14.42 -3.43
C CYS A 98 -9.50 -14.89 -2.01
N PRO A 99 -8.63 -14.67 -1.01
CA PRO A 99 -8.92 -15.10 0.37
C PRO A 99 -10.11 -14.35 1.00
N PHE A 100 -10.56 -13.26 0.39
CA PHE A 100 -11.61 -12.39 0.91
C PHE A 100 -13.02 -12.76 0.43
N CYS A 101 -13.15 -13.04 -0.86
CA CYS A 101 -14.44 -13.37 -1.48
C CYS A 101 -14.58 -14.85 -1.86
N ARG A 102 -13.49 -15.63 -1.80
CA ARG A 102 -13.43 -17.06 -2.16
C ARG A 102 -13.86 -17.37 -3.59
N ASN A 103 -13.85 -16.37 -4.46
CA ASN A 103 -14.03 -16.58 -5.89
C ASN A 103 -12.72 -17.08 -6.51
N ILE A 104 -12.84 -17.82 -7.62
CA ILE A 104 -11.73 -18.22 -8.51
C ILE A 104 -11.27 -17.00 -9.32
N ALA A 105 -10.81 -15.99 -8.60
CA ALA A 105 -10.19 -14.78 -9.11
C ALA A 105 -9.19 -14.32 -8.04
N PRO A 106 -7.91 -14.11 -8.37
CA PRO A 106 -6.94 -13.78 -7.35
C PRO A 106 -7.11 -12.36 -6.87
N GLU A 107 -6.70 -12.11 -5.63
CA GLU A 107 -6.70 -10.75 -5.15
C GLU A 107 -5.61 -9.90 -5.84
N THR A 108 -6.05 -9.09 -6.78
CA THR A 108 -5.29 -8.01 -7.43
C THR A 108 -5.86 -6.64 -7.01
N ILE A 109 -5.20 -5.55 -7.38
CA ILE A 109 -5.76 -4.21 -7.11
C ILE A 109 -7.05 -3.99 -7.91
N GLU A 110 -7.10 -4.46 -9.15
CA GLU A 110 -8.30 -4.42 -9.99
C GLU A 110 -9.44 -5.16 -9.30
N HIS A 111 -9.18 -6.40 -8.86
CA HIS A 111 -10.16 -7.18 -8.14
C HIS A 111 -10.63 -6.45 -6.88
N MET A 112 -9.71 -5.92 -6.08
CA MET A 112 -10.03 -5.17 -4.85
C MET A 112 -10.90 -3.94 -5.11
N LEU A 113 -10.54 -3.11 -6.10
CA LEU A 113 -11.19 -1.83 -6.38
C LEU A 113 -12.45 -1.94 -7.25
N LEU A 114 -12.65 -3.03 -7.99
CA LEU A 114 -13.73 -3.12 -8.98
C LEU A 114 -14.66 -4.32 -8.81
N GLU A 115 -14.18 -5.46 -8.29
CA GLU A 115 -14.89 -6.75 -8.48
C GLU A 115 -15.18 -7.50 -7.18
N CYS A 116 -14.24 -7.53 -6.22
CA CYS A 116 -14.28 -8.35 -5.01
C CYS A 116 -15.60 -8.20 -4.24
N SER A 117 -16.43 -9.24 -4.19
CA SER A 117 -17.76 -9.16 -3.56
C SER A 117 -17.68 -8.83 -2.07
N ARG A 118 -16.61 -9.24 -1.38
CA ARG A 118 -16.35 -8.88 0.03
C ARG A 118 -16.37 -7.37 0.28
N TRP A 119 -15.92 -6.58 -0.69
CA TRP A 119 -15.81 -5.13 -0.57
C TRP A 119 -16.93 -4.38 -1.28
N GLN A 120 -17.95 -5.08 -1.80
CA GLN A 120 -18.98 -4.49 -2.66
C GLN A 120 -19.74 -3.36 -1.98
N ALA A 121 -20.19 -3.54 -0.73
CA ALA A 121 -20.92 -2.52 0.01
C ALA A 121 -20.07 -1.25 0.24
N LEU A 122 -18.84 -1.41 0.73
CA LEU A 122 -17.90 -0.30 0.93
C LEU A 122 -17.54 0.40 -0.38
N ARG A 123 -17.39 -0.36 -1.47
CA ARG A 123 -17.13 0.22 -2.80
C ARG A 123 -18.32 1.03 -3.30
N ALA A 124 -19.54 0.53 -3.11
CA ALA A 124 -20.78 1.20 -3.50
C ALA A 124 -20.92 2.54 -2.78
N ASP A 125 -20.60 2.58 -1.50
CA ASP A 125 -20.67 3.79 -0.67
C ASP A 125 -19.58 4.82 -1.01
N ILE A 126 -18.32 4.39 -1.15
CA ILE A 126 -17.19 5.33 -1.17
C ILE A 126 -16.77 5.71 -2.60
N ILE A 127 -16.63 4.74 -3.50
CA ILE A 127 -15.95 4.95 -4.80
C ILE A 127 -16.84 4.75 -6.03
N ALA A 128 -18.04 4.17 -5.90
CA ALA A 128 -18.87 3.82 -7.06
C ALA A 128 -19.28 5.03 -7.90
N GLN A 129 -19.54 6.19 -7.30
CA GLN A 129 -19.84 7.41 -8.06
C GLN A 129 -18.71 7.76 -9.04
N TYR A 130 -17.46 7.65 -8.62
CA TYR A 130 -16.29 7.95 -9.45
C TYR A 130 -16.05 6.87 -10.49
N ILE A 131 -16.24 5.59 -10.13
CA ILE A 131 -16.19 4.47 -11.06
C ILE A 131 -17.17 4.71 -12.22
N ASN A 132 -18.41 5.11 -11.92
CA ASN A 132 -19.43 5.35 -12.93
C ASN A 132 -19.10 6.56 -13.82
N ILE A 133 -18.59 7.66 -13.24
CA ILE A 133 -18.12 8.82 -14.01
C ILE A 133 -17.03 8.40 -15.00
N TYR A 134 -16.01 7.66 -14.55
CA TYR A 134 -14.91 7.26 -15.43
C TYR A 134 -15.32 6.19 -16.44
N ARG A 135 -16.22 5.26 -16.10
CA ARG A 135 -16.82 4.33 -17.08
C ARG A 135 -17.49 5.07 -18.22
N ALA A 136 -18.30 6.09 -17.91
CA ALA A 136 -18.95 6.92 -18.93
C ALA A 136 -17.93 7.69 -19.80
N GLN A 137 -16.82 8.17 -19.22
CA GLN A 137 -15.75 8.83 -19.99
C GLN A 137 -14.99 7.88 -20.91
N VAL A 138 -14.71 6.65 -20.46
CA VAL A 138 -14.02 5.62 -21.26
C VAL A 138 -14.90 5.17 -22.42
N ALA A 139 -16.21 5.05 -22.22
CA ALA A 139 -17.17 4.69 -23.26
C ALA A 139 -17.28 5.73 -24.40
N LYS A 140 -17.04 7.01 -24.11
CA LYS A 140 -17.09 8.10 -25.10
C LYS A 140 -15.85 8.20 -26.00
N LYS A 141 -14.73 7.55 -25.64
CA LYS A 141 -13.48 7.63 -26.40
C LYS A 141 -13.30 6.34 -27.21
N PRO A 142 -13.20 6.41 -28.56
CA PRO A 142 -12.89 5.23 -29.36
C PRO A 142 -11.59 4.59 -28.87
N PRO A 143 -11.45 3.26 -28.90
CA PRO A 143 -10.28 2.58 -28.37
C PRO A 143 -9.05 2.89 -29.24
N LEU A 144 -8.32 3.95 -28.88
CA LEU A 144 -7.05 4.33 -29.51
C LEU A 144 -5.87 3.44 -29.06
N LEU A 145 -6.05 2.64 -28.01
CA LEU A 145 -5.02 1.78 -27.43
C LEU A 145 -5.61 0.41 -27.03
N SER A 146 -4.82 -0.65 -27.18
CA SER A 146 -5.14 -2.05 -26.86
C SER A 146 -5.33 -2.35 -25.36
N ALA A 147 -5.33 -1.33 -24.50
CA ALA A 147 -5.55 -1.51 -23.07
C ALA A 147 -7.01 -1.88 -22.78
N SER A 148 -7.22 -2.86 -21.91
CA SER A 148 -8.56 -3.27 -21.48
C SER A 148 -9.31 -2.08 -20.84
N ILE A 149 -10.64 -2.10 -20.91
CA ILE A 149 -11.50 -1.08 -20.27
C ILE A 149 -11.20 -0.99 -18.77
N SER A 150 -10.89 -2.13 -18.13
CA SER A 150 -10.48 -2.21 -16.73
C SER A 150 -9.17 -1.44 -16.47
N MET A 151 -8.14 -1.63 -17.30
CA MET A 151 -6.86 -0.92 -17.17
C MET A 151 -7.00 0.61 -17.34
N ARG A 152 -7.84 1.05 -18.28
CA ARG A 152 -8.11 2.48 -18.49
C ARG A 152 -8.88 3.10 -17.33
N LEU A 153 -9.88 2.38 -16.81
CA LEU A 153 -10.63 2.79 -15.63
C LEU A 153 -9.74 2.86 -14.38
N PHE A 154 -8.88 1.86 -14.21
CA PHE A 154 -7.91 1.76 -13.14
C PHE A 154 -6.91 2.92 -13.16
N GLY A 155 -6.37 3.23 -14.34
CA GLY A 155 -5.53 4.41 -14.55
C GLY A 155 -6.23 5.68 -14.08
N LYS A 156 -7.47 5.92 -14.50
CA LYS A 156 -8.25 7.09 -14.07
C LYS A 156 -8.53 7.14 -12.56
N LEU A 157 -8.93 6.02 -11.96
CA LEU A 157 -9.18 5.93 -10.51
C LEU A 157 -7.94 6.27 -9.69
N LEU A 158 -6.79 5.82 -10.17
CA LEU A 158 -5.51 6.09 -9.57
C LEU A 158 -4.87 7.36 -10.10
N GLY A 159 -5.61 8.25 -10.76
CA GLY A 159 -5.09 9.56 -11.12
C GLY A 159 -4.01 9.54 -12.20
N GLU A 160 -4.16 8.72 -13.25
CA GLU A 160 -3.38 8.82 -14.51
C GLU A 160 -3.42 10.25 -15.11
N GLU A 161 -4.44 11.05 -14.76
CA GLU A 161 -4.54 12.48 -15.08
C GLU A 161 -3.76 13.41 -14.15
N LEU A 162 -3.07 12.91 -13.13
CA LEU A 162 -2.18 13.71 -12.28
C LEU A 162 -0.86 13.98 -13.02
N LYS A 163 -0.94 14.55 -14.22
CA LYS A 163 0.04 15.55 -14.72
C LYS A 163 -0.33 16.95 -14.21
N ILE A 164 -1.03 17.00 -13.08
CA ILE A 164 -1.41 18.24 -12.41
C ILE A 164 -0.28 18.49 -11.43
N SER A 165 0.46 19.59 -11.63
CA SER A 165 1.47 20.03 -10.68
C SER A 165 0.86 20.09 -9.27
N SER A 166 1.63 19.74 -8.25
CA SER A 166 1.25 19.92 -6.84
C SER A 166 0.62 21.28 -6.55
N THR A 167 1.09 22.32 -7.25
CA THR A 167 0.57 23.70 -7.17
C THR A 167 -0.87 23.87 -7.65
N ARG A 168 -1.40 23.03 -8.54
CA ARG A 168 -2.82 23.04 -8.95
C ARG A 168 -3.71 22.25 -8.00
N ILE A 169 -3.21 21.18 -7.37
CA ILE A 169 -3.93 20.43 -6.33
C ILE A 169 -4.24 21.34 -5.13
N ARG A 170 -3.32 22.26 -4.79
CA ARG A 170 -3.51 23.29 -3.77
C ARG A 170 -4.61 24.33 -4.08
N LYS A 171 -4.91 24.58 -5.36
CA LYS A 171 -5.80 25.69 -5.77
C LYS A 171 -7.26 25.27 -5.88
N ASP A 172 -7.55 23.99 -6.07
CA ASP A 172 -8.93 23.53 -6.24
C ASP A 172 -9.13 22.07 -5.78
N PRO A 173 -9.51 21.84 -4.51
CA PRO A 173 -9.86 20.50 -4.02
C PRO A 173 -11.11 19.91 -4.69
N THR A 174 -11.81 20.71 -5.52
CA THR A 174 -13.00 20.25 -6.23
C THR A 174 -12.67 19.42 -7.48
N VAL A 175 -11.41 19.41 -7.92
CA VAL A 175 -10.96 18.65 -9.10
C VAL A 175 -11.22 17.15 -8.92
N LEU A 176 -11.87 16.56 -9.92
CA LEU A 176 -12.32 15.17 -9.92
C LEU A 176 -11.22 14.15 -9.58
N CYS A 177 -9.99 14.36 -10.06
CA CYS A 177 -8.87 13.45 -9.79
C CYS A 177 -8.43 13.46 -8.31
N VAL A 178 -8.52 14.62 -7.64
CA VAL A 178 -8.18 14.78 -6.21
C VAL A 178 -9.25 14.09 -5.38
N LYS A 179 -10.53 14.37 -5.67
CA LYS A 179 -11.67 13.70 -5.01
C LYS A 179 -11.61 12.18 -5.14
N THR A 180 -11.28 11.68 -6.34
CA THR A 180 -11.16 10.24 -6.60
C THR A 180 -9.98 9.63 -5.85
N THR A 181 -8.83 10.30 -5.82
CA THR A 181 -7.65 9.84 -5.07
C THR A 181 -7.98 9.75 -3.57
N LEU A 182 -8.64 10.77 -3.03
CA LEU A 182 -9.05 10.80 -1.63
C LEU A 182 -10.08 9.72 -1.30
N ALA A 183 -11.08 9.52 -2.17
CA ALA A 183 -12.06 8.45 -2.01
C ALA A 183 -11.41 7.06 -2.07
N THR A 184 -10.45 6.86 -2.96
CA THR A 184 -9.67 5.62 -3.04
C THR A 184 -8.86 5.40 -1.76
N ALA A 185 -8.22 6.44 -1.21
CA ALA A 185 -7.53 6.35 0.08
C ALA A 185 -8.50 6.01 1.23
N LYS A 186 -9.68 6.64 1.28
CA LYS A 186 -10.73 6.32 2.27
C LYS A 186 -11.21 4.88 2.15
N PHE A 187 -11.39 4.37 0.93
CA PHE A 187 -11.74 2.97 0.70
C PHE A 187 -10.63 2.04 1.20
N LEU A 188 -9.37 2.32 0.86
CA LEU A 188 -8.22 1.55 1.33
C LEU A 188 -8.12 1.55 2.88
N ASN A 189 -8.43 2.68 3.52
CA ASN A 189 -8.52 2.79 4.97
C ASN A 189 -9.61 1.89 5.56
N ALA A 190 -10.81 1.94 5.00
CA ALA A 190 -11.94 1.15 5.48
C ALA A 190 -11.69 -0.37 5.39
N ILE A 191 -10.90 -0.83 4.42
CA ILE A 191 -10.57 -2.26 4.27
C ILE A 191 -9.27 -2.66 4.97
N ALA A 192 -8.46 -1.72 5.47
CA ALA A 192 -7.10 -2.01 5.93
C ALA A 192 -7.05 -3.03 7.07
N LEU A 193 -7.82 -2.79 8.14
CA LEU A 193 -7.89 -3.68 9.29
C LEU A 193 -8.46 -5.08 8.96
N PRO A 194 -9.66 -5.22 8.34
CA PRO A 194 -10.19 -6.54 8.01
C PRO A 194 -9.31 -7.27 6.99
N ARG A 195 -8.64 -6.55 6.10
CA ARG A 195 -7.63 -7.11 5.19
C ARG A 195 -6.44 -7.68 5.95
N TYR A 196 -5.88 -6.90 6.86
CA TYR A 196 -4.72 -7.28 7.66
C TYR A 196 -5.01 -8.54 8.48
N LEU A 197 -6.13 -8.57 9.21
CA LEU A 197 -6.49 -9.71 10.07
C LEU A 197 -6.63 -11.01 9.26
N MET A 198 -7.23 -10.95 8.07
CA MET A 198 -7.34 -12.11 7.19
C MET A 198 -5.99 -12.58 6.66
N LEU A 199 -5.14 -11.65 6.18
CA LEU A 199 -3.81 -12.02 5.70
C LEU A 199 -2.93 -12.57 6.82
N TYR A 200 -3.11 -12.05 8.04
CA TYR A 200 -2.44 -12.51 9.24
C TYR A 200 -2.87 -13.94 9.59
N SER A 201 -4.15 -14.28 9.48
CA SER A 201 -4.65 -15.61 9.84
C SER A 201 -4.25 -16.72 8.87
N ILE A 202 -4.01 -16.38 7.59
CA ILE A 202 -3.63 -17.35 6.54
C ILE A 202 -2.13 -17.39 6.23
N ARG A 203 -1.30 -16.68 7.00
CA ARG A 203 0.14 -16.62 6.75
C ARG A 203 0.83 -17.93 7.12
N LEU A 204 1.74 -18.36 6.26
CA LEU A 204 2.64 -19.49 6.49
C LEU A 204 3.94 -19.05 7.17
N VAL A 205 4.36 -17.81 6.90
CA VAL A 205 5.63 -17.22 7.37
C VAL A 205 5.36 -15.79 7.84
N PRO A 206 6.10 -15.27 8.85
CA PRO A 206 5.99 -13.86 9.23
C PRO A 206 6.17 -12.92 8.03
N ILE A 207 5.21 -12.01 7.85
CA ILE A 207 5.27 -11.00 6.79
C ILE A 207 6.29 -9.92 7.22
N PRO A 208 7.27 -9.57 6.36
CA PRO A 208 8.24 -8.53 6.66
C PRO A 208 7.59 -7.19 7.05
N PRO A 209 8.07 -6.51 8.12
CA PRO A 209 7.48 -5.26 8.61
C PRO A 209 7.53 -4.09 7.62
N ASN A 210 8.35 -4.16 6.57
CA ASN A 210 8.40 -3.16 5.50
C ASN A 210 7.31 -3.37 4.43
N GLN A 211 6.61 -4.51 4.46
CA GLN A 211 5.55 -4.87 3.52
C GLN A 211 4.15 -4.60 4.09
N CYS A 212 4.04 -4.50 5.42
CA CYS A 212 2.89 -3.92 6.13
C CYS A 212 3.25 -2.48 6.54
N SER A 213 2.32 -1.52 6.60
CA SER A 213 2.71 -0.24 7.23
C SER A 213 2.95 -0.50 8.73
N MET A 214 3.99 0.11 9.30
CA MET A 214 4.23 0.06 10.76
C MET A 214 3.06 0.66 11.56
N GLU A 215 2.22 1.47 10.90
CA GLU A 215 1.00 2.04 11.48
C GLU A 215 -0.13 0.99 11.61
N ASP A 216 -0.26 0.05 10.65
CA ASP A 216 -1.20 -1.09 10.79
C ASP A 216 -0.80 -2.02 11.93
N ILE A 217 0.52 -2.16 12.19
CA ILE A 217 1.05 -2.96 13.30
C ILE A 217 0.75 -2.29 14.63
N ASN A 218 0.92 -0.97 14.74
CA ASN A 218 0.59 -0.24 15.98
C ASN A 218 -0.93 -0.26 16.26
N ALA A 219 -1.77 -0.08 15.24
CA ALA A 219 -3.23 -0.19 15.39
C ALA A 219 -3.68 -1.60 15.80
N ALA A 220 -3.01 -2.66 15.32
CA ALA A 220 -3.27 -4.03 15.74
C ALA A 220 -2.76 -4.32 17.17
N ILE A 221 -1.62 -3.74 17.56
CA ILE A 221 -1.04 -3.88 18.91
C ILE A 221 -1.89 -3.14 19.96
N ASP A 222 -2.36 -1.92 19.66
CA ASP A 222 -3.23 -1.15 20.56
C ASP A 222 -4.57 -1.86 20.81
N HIS A 223 -5.08 -2.61 19.82
CA HIS A 223 -6.30 -3.39 19.98
C HIS A 223 -6.10 -4.70 20.76
N ILE A 224 -4.92 -5.32 20.69
CA ILE A 224 -4.55 -6.52 21.46
C ILE A 224 -4.25 -6.17 22.93
N HIS A 225 -3.80 -4.95 23.24
CA HIS A 225 -3.61 -4.48 24.61
C HIS A 225 -4.90 -4.04 25.34
N LEU A 226 -6.05 -4.07 24.64
CA LEU A 226 -7.38 -3.74 25.19
C LEU A 226 -8.31 -4.97 25.31
N LEU A 227 -7.77 -6.19 25.11
CA LEU A 227 -8.41 -7.47 25.43
C LEU A 227 -7.56 -8.21 26.47
#